data_AF-A0AAE0KAJ1-F1
#
_entry.id   AF-A0AAE0KAJ1-F1
#
_cell.length_a   1.000
_cell.length_b   1.000
_cell.length_c   1.000
_cell.angle_alpha   90.00
_cell.angle_beta   90.00
_cell.angle_gamma   90.00
#
_symmetry.space_group_name_H-M   'P 1'
#
loop_
_entity.id
_entity.type
_entity.pdbx_description
1 polymer ?
#
loop_
_entity_poly.entity_id
_entity_poly.type
_entity_poly.pdbx_seq_one_letter_code
_entity_poly.pdbx_strand_id
1 'polypeptide(L)'
;MSSLSLRSVVFGPSTSPHCRRLVAASFSGTISASVSQLSSRPRQARPSYPNSVPDVRLGSSSSKAKMVSPPPNSEPPLHKMGYFPNMTMALPSESGEFRRVLWTGRYSQVVIMTVPMGGDIGDEVHTVDQILTFTSGTGLAQVGSDEQAVKAGDMVIVPAGTRHQFLNKGPTPLILYTVYSPAEHKATAVHKTMEEGDREEEGIDEPPPWSQRSKKENEDERWVG
;
A
#
# COMPACT_ATOMS: atom_id res chain seq x y z
N MET A 1 -48.50 7.37 40.07
CA MET A 1 -47.90 6.32 40.92
C MET A 1 -47.50 5.16 40.04
N SER A 2 -46.19 4.93 39.90
CA SER A 2 -45.56 3.63 39.63
C SER A 2 -44.05 3.86 39.63
N SER A 3 -43.38 3.24 40.60
CA SER A 3 -41.96 3.44 40.94
C SER A 3 -41.04 2.64 40.02
N LEU A 4 -39.96 3.27 39.57
CA LEU A 4 -38.83 2.61 38.91
C LEU A 4 -37.94 1.91 39.97
N SER A 5 -37.68 0.63 39.76
CA SER A 5 -36.72 -0.16 40.54
C SER A 5 -35.35 -0.12 39.86
N LEU A 6 -34.37 0.53 40.49
CA LEU A 6 -32.95 0.48 40.10
C LEU A 6 -32.34 -0.83 40.63
N ARG A 7 -31.75 -1.64 39.74
CA ARG A 7 -30.82 -2.71 40.12
C ARG A 7 -29.39 -2.20 39.96
N SER A 8 -28.65 -2.17 41.07
CA SER A 8 -27.22 -1.85 41.10
C SER A 8 -26.41 -3.01 40.52
N VAL A 9 -25.48 -2.70 39.60
CA VAL A 9 -24.42 -3.62 39.17
C VAL A 9 -23.12 -3.18 39.82
N VAL A 10 -22.50 -4.08 40.57
CA VAL A 10 -21.20 -3.89 41.23
C VAL A 10 -20.10 -4.32 40.25
N PHE A 11 -19.09 -3.46 40.03
CA PHE A 11 -17.89 -3.77 39.27
C PHE A 11 -16.70 -4.02 40.22
N GLY A 12 -15.94 -5.09 39.96
CA GLY A 12 -14.66 -5.37 40.64
C GLY A 12 -13.50 -4.54 40.09
N PRO A 13 -12.37 -4.44 40.82
CA PRO A 13 -11.26 -3.56 40.46
C PRO A 13 -10.49 -4.09 39.25
N SER A 14 -10.29 -3.25 38.23
CA SER A 14 -9.46 -3.51 37.05
C SER A 14 -8.12 -2.78 37.20
N THR A 15 -7.02 -3.54 37.12
CA THR A 15 -5.64 -3.05 37.16
C THR A 15 -5.04 -3.01 35.76
N SER A 16 -5.28 -1.93 35.00
CA SER A 16 -4.38 -1.51 33.91
C SER A 16 -4.74 -0.10 33.43
N PRO A 17 -3.81 0.87 33.43
CA PRO A 17 -4.10 2.24 33.07
C PRO A 17 -3.84 2.43 31.58
N HIS A 18 -4.86 2.26 30.74
CA HIS A 18 -5.08 2.92 29.43
C HIS A 18 -6.05 2.09 28.58
N CYS A 19 -7.32 2.09 29.00
CA CYS A 19 -8.40 1.53 28.20
C CYS A 19 -9.64 2.40 28.37
N ARG A 20 -9.81 3.41 27.52
CA ARG A 20 -11.08 4.17 27.44
C ARG A 20 -12.03 3.39 26.53
N ARG A 21 -12.98 2.66 27.13
CA ARG A 21 -14.13 2.06 26.43
C ARG A 21 -15.01 3.17 25.85
N LEU A 22 -15.14 3.24 24.53
CA LEU A 22 -16.21 3.97 23.85
C LEU A 22 -17.48 3.11 23.89
N VAL A 23 -18.55 3.66 24.46
CA VAL A 23 -19.89 3.07 24.48
C VAL A 23 -20.63 3.56 23.24
N ALA A 24 -21.04 2.63 22.37
CA ALA A 24 -21.89 2.94 21.21
C ALA A 24 -23.33 3.23 21.69
N ALA A 25 -23.85 4.42 21.41
CA ALA A 25 -25.26 4.75 21.55
C ALA A 25 -25.98 4.53 20.22
N SER A 26 -26.92 3.59 20.16
CA SER A 26 -27.79 3.39 19.01
C SER A 26 -28.98 4.37 19.09
N PHE A 27 -29.09 5.27 18.11
CA PHE A 27 -30.29 6.07 17.88
C PHE A 27 -31.11 5.44 16.75
N SER A 28 -32.36 5.09 17.05
CA SER A 28 -33.36 4.71 16.04
C SER A 28 -34.23 5.93 15.76
N GLY A 29 -34.09 6.48 14.55
CA GLY A 29 -34.92 7.58 14.06
C GLY A 29 -35.44 7.24 12.67
N THR A 30 -36.76 7.22 12.52
CA THR A 30 -37.47 7.06 11.25
C THR A 30 -37.50 8.40 10.52
N ILE A 31 -36.88 8.47 9.34
CA ILE A 31 -36.95 9.63 8.44
C ILE A 31 -37.98 9.33 7.34
N SER A 32 -39.08 10.08 7.34
CA SER A 32 -40.05 10.15 6.24
C SER A 32 -39.60 11.23 5.26
N ALA A 33 -39.19 10.86 4.05
CA ALA A 33 -38.83 11.80 2.99
C ALA A 33 -39.94 11.86 1.93
N SER A 34 -40.54 13.05 1.74
CA SER A 34 -41.50 13.31 0.66
C SER A 34 -40.78 13.45 -0.68
N VAL A 35 -41.27 12.75 -1.69
CA VAL A 35 -40.78 12.83 -3.08
C VAL A 35 -41.33 14.08 -3.75
N SER A 36 -40.49 15.10 -3.93
CA SER A 36 -40.80 16.29 -4.71
C SER A 36 -40.00 16.32 -6.01
N GLN A 37 -40.73 16.10 -7.11
CA GLN A 37 -40.52 16.52 -8.50
C GLN A 37 -39.06 16.71 -9.01
N LEU A 38 -38.59 15.72 -9.78
CA LEU A 38 -37.42 15.85 -10.66
C LEU A 38 -37.76 16.73 -11.87
N SER A 39 -37.18 17.94 -11.89
CA SER A 39 -37.08 18.79 -13.08
C SER A 39 -36.06 18.19 -14.06
N SER A 40 -36.50 17.93 -15.29
CA SER A 40 -35.69 17.37 -16.39
C SER A 40 -34.65 18.38 -16.88
N ARG A 41 -33.37 18.18 -16.53
CA ARG A 41 -32.25 18.91 -17.12
C ARG A 41 -31.95 18.39 -18.53
N PRO A 42 -31.66 19.26 -19.52
CA PRO A 42 -31.31 18.83 -20.86
C PRO A 42 -29.96 18.10 -20.88
N ARG A 43 -29.90 17.01 -21.66
CA ARG A 43 -28.76 16.11 -21.83
C ARG A 43 -27.63 16.87 -22.53
N GLN A 44 -26.59 17.28 -21.78
CA GLN A 44 -25.37 17.82 -22.40
C GLN A 44 -24.70 16.72 -23.24
N ALA A 45 -24.36 17.06 -24.49
CA ALA A 45 -23.68 16.15 -25.41
C ALA A 45 -22.31 15.76 -24.83
N ARG A 46 -22.00 14.47 -24.80
CA ARG A 46 -20.67 13.97 -24.45
C ARG A 46 -19.68 14.37 -25.55
N PRO A 47 -18.49 14.91 -25.22
CA PRO A 47 -17.46 15.11 -26.23
C PRO A 47 -17.05 13.76 -26.82
N SER A 48 -17.12 13.64 -28.15
CA SER A 48 -16.66 12.48 -28.90
C SER A 48 -15.13 12.49 -28.97
N TYR A 49 -14.48 11.58 -28.26
CA TYR A 49 -13.06 11.33 -28.45
C TYR A 49 -12.86 10.53 -29.75
N PRO A 50 -11.93 10.93 -30.64
CA PRO A 50 -11.62 10.14 -31.83
C PRO A 50 -11.00 8.79 -31.43
N ASN A 51 -11.62 7.69 -31.86
CA ASN A 51 -11.23 6.29 -31.62
C ASN A 51 -9.97 5.84 -32.39
N SER A 52 -9.05 6.75 -32.69
CA SER A 52 -7.82 6.44 -33.42
C SER A 52 -6.64 6.61 -32.48
N VAL A 53 -6.34 5.55 -31.71
CA VAL A 53 -5.01 5.36 -31.14
C VAL A 53 -4.08 5.12 -32.34
N PRO A 54 -3.02 5.92 -32.54
CA PRO A 54 -2.06 5.62 -33.60
C PRO A 54 -1.40 4.27 -33.30
N ASP A 55 -1.37 3.41 -34.32
CA ASP A 55 -0.67 2.12 -34.29
C ASP A 55 0.84 2.38 -34.14
N VAL A 56 1.31 2.45 -32.89
CA VAL A 56 2.73 2.49 -32.58
C VAL A 56 3.26 1.09 -32.86
N ARG A 57 3.79 0.90 -34.07
CA ARG A 57 4.58 -0.28 -34.40
C ARG A 57 5.80 -0.34 -33.48
N LEU A 58 5.70 -1.09 -32.39
CA LEU A 58 6.87 -1.52 -31.63
C LEU A 58 7.72 -2.40 -32.55
N GLY A 59 8.81 -1.85 -33.06
CA GLY A 59 9.81 -2.63 -33.77
C GLY A 59 10.33 -3.75 -32.87
N SER A 60 10.17 -5.00 -33.30
CA SER A 60 10.71 -6.17 -32.63
C SER A 60 12.22 -6.26 -32.86
N SER A 61 12.99 -5.54 -32.06
CA SER A 61 14.43 -5.79 -31.89
C SER A 61 14.60 -6.65 -30.65
N SER A 62 14.54 -7.98 -30.80
CA SER A 62 14.87 -8.90 -29.72
C SER A 62 16.39 -9.02 -29.56
N SER A 63 16.99 -8.04 -28.89
CA SER A 63 18.20 -8.27 -28.13
C SER A 63 17.76 -8.60 -26.69
N LYS A 64 18.14 -9.78 -26.17
CA LYS A 64 18.02 -10.10 -24.74
C LYS A 64 18.95 -9.17 -23.95
N ALA A 65 18.56 -7.92 -23.81
CA ALA A 65 19.12 -7.05 -22.78
C ALA A 65 18.53 -7.55 -21.46
N LYS A 66 19.41 -8.01 -20.55
CA LYS A 66 19.07 -8.28 -19.16
C LYS A 66 18.36 -7.05 -18.63
N MET A 67 17.09 -7.18 -18.23
CA MET A 67 16.24 -6.04 -17.95
C MET A 67 16.53 -5.57 -16.52
N VAL A 68 17.68 -4.93 -16.34
CA VAL A 68 18.05 -4.31 -15.07
C VAL A 68 17.10 -3.13 -14.88
N SER A 69 16.19 -3.22 -13.90
CA SER A 69 15.35 -2.07 -13.55
C SER A 69 16.25 -0.87 -13.25
N PRO A 70 15.85 0.35 -13.64
CA PRO A 70 16.67 1.53 -13.41
C PRO A 70 16.99 1.68 -11.91
N PRO A 71 18.12 2.32 -11.58
CA PRO A 71 18.42 2.63 -10.19
C PRO A 71 17.30 3.52 -9.64
N PRO A 72 16.94 3.38 -8.35
CA PRO A 72 15.95 4.24 -7.74
C PRO A 72 16.44 5.70 -7.74
N ASN A 73 15.50 6.64 -7.72
CA ASN A 73 15.83 8.06 -7.65
C ASN A 73 16.36 8.44 -6.26
N SER A 74 17.47 9.19 -6.22
CA SER A 74 18.04 9.75 -4.99
C SER A 74 17.59 11.18 -4.69
N GLU A 75 16.87 11.80 -5.62
CA GLU A 75 16.39 13.18 -5.55
C GLU A 75 14.86 13.23 -5.64
N PRO A 76 14.21 14.33 -5.20
CA PRO A 76 12.78 14.52 -5.38
C PRO A 76 12.35 14.30 -6.84
N PRO A 77 11.26 13.57 -7.09
CA PRO A 77 10.87 13.14 -8.43
C PRO A 77 10.48 14.34 -9.30
N LEU A 78 11.14 14.55 -10.44
CA LEU A 78 10.69 15.58 -11.40
C LEU A 78 9.27 15.27 -11.89
N HIS A 79 8.57 16.28 -12.45
CA HIS A 79 7.27 16.13 -13.12
C HIS A 79 7.36 15.35 -14.45
N LYS A 80 7.94 14.16 -14.40
CA LYS A 80 8.17 13.24 -15.52
C LYS A 80 7.69 11.85 -15.13
N MET A 81 7.26 11.08 -16.13
CA MET A 81 6.80 9.71 -15.96
C MET A 81 7.94 8.79 -15.51
N GLY A 82 7.73 8.03 -14.43
CA GLY A 82 8.47 6.80 -14.17
C GLY A 82 7.90 5.67 -15.02
N TYR A 83 8.73 5.02 -15.84
CA TYR A 83 8.30 3.96 -16.75
C TYR A 83 9.09 2.67 -16.50
N PHE A 84 8.38 1.61 -16.10
CA PHE A 84 8.93 0.30 -15.81
C PHE A 84 8.24 -0.74 -16.71
N PRO A 85 8.76 -0.98 -17.94
CA PRO A 85 8.14 -1.94 -18.85
C PRO A 85 8.18 -3.35 -18.28
N ASN A 86 7.13 -4.13 -18.53
CA ASN A 86 7.04 -5.54 -18.12
C ASN A 86 7.28 -5.77 -16.61
N MET A 87 6.96 -4.77 -15.78
CA MET A 87 7.22 -4.81 -14.35
C MET A 87 6.64 -6.06 -13.71
N THR A 88 5.41 -6.46 -14.01
CA THR A 88 4.80 -7.65 -13.39
C THR A 88 5.32 -8.99 -13.90
N MET A 89 6.09 -9.00 -15.00
CA MET A 89 6.49 -10.25 -15.67
C MET A 89 8.00 -10.48 -15.72
N ALA A 90 8.78 -9.46 -16.07
CA ALA A 90 10.21 -9.60 -16.35
C ALA A 90 11.10 -9.27 -15.14
N LEU A 91 10.70 -8.28 -14.33
CA LEU A 91 11.46 -7.94 -13.12
C LEU A 91 11.40 -9.03 -12.03
N PRO A 92 10.27 -9.71 -11.78
CA PRO A 92 10.21 -10.79 -10.79
C PRO A 92 11.16 -11.93 -11.14
N SER A 93 11.30 -12.28 -12.42
CA SER A 93 12.19 -13.37 -12.84
C SER A 93 13.69 -13.08 -12.68
N GLU A 94 14.07 -11.81 -12.52
CA GLU A 94 15.47 -11.39 -12.41
C GLU A 94 15.85 -10.84 -11.01
N SER A 95 14.86 -10.57 -10.15
CA SER A 95 15.03 -9.98 -8.81
C SER A 95 15.29 -11.04 -7.75
N GLY A 96 16.57 -11.29 -7.45
CA GLY A 96 16.99 -12.15 -6.33
C GLY A 96 17.12 -11.43 -4.99
N GLU A 97 16.92 -10.11 -4.96
CA GLU A 97 17.06 -9.29 -3.75
C GLU A 97 15.79 -9.38 -2.89
N PHE A 98 15.96 -9.46 -1.57
CA PHE A 98 14.85 -9.53 -0.62
C PHE A 98 13.98 -8.28 -0.68
N ARG A 99 14.60 -7.09 -0.68
CA ARG A 99 13.90 -5.80 -0.76
C ARG A 99 14.70 -4.85 -1.64
N ARG A 100 14.05 -4.19 -2.58
CA ARG A 100 14.67 -3.13 -3.39
C ARG A 100 13.69 -2.02 -3.70
N VAL A 101 14.07 -0.80 -3.35
CA VAL A 101 13.33 0.40 -3.77
C VAL A 101 13.50 0.59 -5.27
N LEU A 102 12.38 0.82 -5.95
CA LEU A 102 12.34 1.09 -7.39
C LEU A 102 12.13 2.58 -7.67
N TRP A 103 11.31 3.23 -6.86
CA TRP A 103 10.99 4.64 -7.02
C TRP A 103 10.44 5.23 -5.72
N THR A 104 10.88 6.44 -5.37
CA THR A 104 10.36 7.18 -4.20
C THR A 104 9.77 8.51 -4.65
N GLY A 105 8.47 8.64 -4.44
CA GLY A 105 7.67 9.83 -4.70
C GLY A 105 7.67 10.83 -3.56
N ARG A 106 6.83 11.87 -3.69
CA ARG A 106 6.50 12.77 -2.56
C ARG A 106 5.46 12.20 -1.60
N TYR A 107 4.67 11.23 -2.05
CA TYR A 107 3.54 10.69 -1.30
C TYR A 107 3.52 9.17 -1.25
N SER A 108 4.40 8.50 -1.99
CA SER A 108 4.43 7.06 -2.03
C SER A 108 5.80 6.52 -2.43
N GLN A 109 6.07 5.27 -2.12
CA GLN A 109 7.29 4.56 -2.51
C GLN A 109 6.94 3.20 -3.08
N VAL A 110 7.58 2.84 -4.18
CA VAL A 110 7.41 1.55 -4.85
C VAL A 110 8.63 0.69 -4.60
N VAL A 111 8.39 -0.50 -4.06
CA VAL A 111 9.42 -1.48 -3.69
C VAL A 111 9.08 -2.82 -4.31
N ILE A 112 10.09 -3.58 -4.74
CA ILE A 112 9.95 -4.99 -5.10
C ILE A 112 10.55 -5.84 -3.98
N MET A 113 9.89 -6.96 -3.69
CA MET A 113 10.36 -7.91 -2.69
C MET A 113 10.31 -9.34 -3.21
N THR A 114 11.32 -10.13 -2.84
CA THR A 114 11.40 -11.56 -3.13
C THR A 114 11.58 -12.31 -1.80
N VAL A 115 10.54 -13.05 -1.41
CA VAL A 115 10.58 -13.87 -0.20
C VAL A 115 10.96 -15.31 -0.59
N PRO A 116 12.07 -15.86 -0.06
CA PRO A 116 12.51 -17.22 -0.38
C PRO A 116 11.50 -18.27 0.10
N MET A 117 11.64 -19.51 -0.38
CA MET A 117 10.77 -20.61 0.05
C MET A 117 10.85 -20.82 1.56
N GLY A 118 9.70 -20.85 2.22
CA GLY A 118 9.61 -20.99 3.67
C GLY A 118 10.03 -19.75 4.47
N GLY A 119 10.46 -18.68 3.81
CA GLY A 119 10.72 -17.39 4.45
C GLY A 119 9.46 -16.56 4.64
N ASP A 120 9.66 -15.39 5.24
CA ASP A 120 8.64 -14.37 5.47
C ASP A 120 9.25 -12.97 5.29
N ILE A 121 8.41 -11.95 5.42
CA ILE A 121 8.84 -10.54 5.33
C ILE A 121 9.28 -9.99 6.69
N GLY A 122 8.85 -10.61 7.80
CA GLY A 122 8.90 -10.02 9.13
C GLY A 122 7.52 -9.58 9.64
N ASP A 123 7.41 -9.49 10.96
CA ASP A 123 6.21 -9.08 11.70
C ASP A 123 6.28 -7.57 11.99
N GLU A 124 5.66 -6.80 11.11
CA GLU A 124 5.87 -5.35 11.02
C GLU A 124 4.61 -4.57 11.46
N VAL A 125 4.82 -3.35 11.96
CA VAL A 125 3.79 -2.34 12.17
C VAL A 125 4.33 -1.01 11.68
N HIS A 126 3.79 -0.50 10.59
CA HIS A 126 4.17 0.80 10.03
C HIS A 126 3.09 1.85 10.29
N THR A 127 3.50 3.12 10.36
CA THR A 127 2.56 4.26 10.49
C THR A 127 2.00 4.74 9.16
N VAL A 128 2.29 4.02 8.07
CA VAL A 128 1.88 4.32 6.71
C VAL A 128 0.99 3.20 6.16
N ASP A 129 0.16 3.51 5.16
CA ASP A 129 -0.56 2.47 4.43
C ASP A 129 0.42 1.71 3.51
N GLN A 130 0.21 0.40 3.39
CA GLN A 130 1.00 -0.46 2.50
C GLN A 130 0.09 -1.29 1.59
N ILE A 131 0.36 -1.30 0.29
CA ILE A 131 -0.44 -2.02 -0.71
C ILE A 131 0.47 -3.01 -1.43
N LEU A 132 0.23 -4.31 -1.26
CA LEU A 132 1.04 -5.39 -1.80
C LEU A 132 0.31 -6.06 -2.97
N THR A 133 0.96 -6.16 -4.13
CA THR A 133 0.48 -6.88 -5.31
C THR A 133 1.39 -8.07 -5.58
N PHE A 134 0.85 -9.28 -5.55
CA PHE A 134 1.61 -10.51 -5.72
C PHE A 134 1.72 -10.87 -7.20
N THR A 135 2.93 -11.17 -7.67
CA THR A 135 3.20 -11.51 -9.08
C THR A 135 3.74 -12.91 -9.29
N SER A 136 4.20 -13.58 -8.22
CA SER A 136 4.66 -14.97 -8.26
C SER A 136 4.47 -15.64 -6.90
N GLY A 137 4.38 -16.97 -6.92
CA GLY A 137 4.34 -17.81 -5.73
C GLY A 137 2.97 -17.85 -5.05
N THR A 138 2.95 -18.51 -3.89
CA THR A 138 1.77 -18.65 -3.03
C THR A 138 2.18 -18.44 -1.58
N GLY A 139 1.39 -17.68 -0.84
CA GLY A 139 1.71 -17.32 0.53
C GLY A 139 0.50 -17.23 1.44
N LEU A 140 0.76 -16.83 2.67
CA LEU A 140 -0.26 -16.50 3.67
C LEU A 140 -0.04 -15.05 4.09
N ALA A 141 -1.03 -14.20 3.86
CA ALA A 141 -1.11 -12.86 4.42
C ALA A 141 -1.79 -12.93 5.79
N GLN A 142 -1.15 -12.36 6.80
CA GLN A 142 -1.70 -12.15 8.13
C GLN A 142 -1.77 -10.65 8.35
N VAL A 143 -2.97 -10.08 8.50
CA VAL A 143 -3.17 -8.63 8.66
C VAL A 143 -4.16 -8.41 9.80
N GLY A 144 -3.67 -7.91 10.92
CA GLY A 144 -4.45 -7.81 12.15
C GLY A 144 -4.96 -9.18 12.61
N SER A 145 -6.29 -9.37 12.59
CA SER A 145 -6.92 -10.66 12.90
C SER A 145 -7.18 -11.55 11.69
N ASP A 146 -6.98 -11.02 10.49
CA ASP A 146 -7.37 -11.69 9.26
C ASP A 146 -6.21 -12.51 8.69
N GLU A 147 -6.54 -13.71 8.20
CA GLU A 147 -5.61 -14.57 7.48
C GLU A 147 -6.17 -14.89 6.10
N GLN A 148 -5.34 -14.74 5.06
CA GLN A 148 -5.74 -14.97 3.67
C GLN A 148 -4.62 -15.65 2.89
N ALA A 149 -4.94 -16.77 2.23
CA ALA A 149 -4.04 -17.36 1.25
C ALA A 149 -3.97 -16.45 0.01
N VAL A 150 -2.75 -16.14 -0.43
CA VAL A 150 -2.49 -15.23 -1.55
C VAL A 150 -1.69 -15.93 -2.64
N LYS A 151 -1.87 -15.51 -3.89
CA LYS A 151 -1.13 -15.99 -5.06
C LYS A 151 -0.93 -14.89 -6.09
N ALA A 152 -0.19 -15.19 -7.16
CA ALA A 152 -0.02 -14.28 -8.29
C ALA A 152 -1.37 -13.74 -8.81
N GLY A 153 -1.49 -12.41 -8.91
CA GLY A 153 -2.69 -11.68 -9.30
C GLY A 153 -3.51 -11.13 -8.12
N ASP A 154 -3.23 -11.56 -6.89
CA ASP A 154 -3.91 -11.05 -5.70
C ASP A 154 -3.28 -9.73 -5.22
N MET A 155 -4.06 -8.97 -4.45
CA MET A 155 -3.62 -7.73 -3.81
C MET A 155 -4.09 -7.71 -2.36
N VAL A 156 -3.23 -7.24 -1.46
CA VAL A 156 -3.53 -7.03 -0.04
C VAL A 156 -3.25 -5.58 0.31
N ILE A 157 -4.14 -4.98 1.12
CA ILE A 157 -3.99 -3.63 1.64
C ILE A 157 -3.84 -3.73 3.15
N VAL A 158 -2.77 -3.15 3.67
CA VAL A 158 -2.48 -3.05 5.09
C VAL A 158 -2.68 -1.58 5.51
N PRO A 159 -3.70 -1.29 6.32
CA PRO A 159 -3.89 0.05 6.86
C PRO A 159 -2.78 0.41 7.86
N ALA A 160 -2.41 1.69 7.91
CA ALA A 160 -1.47 2.23 8.89
C ALA A 160 -1.81 1.81 10.33
N GLY A 161 -0.77 1.44 11.09
CA GLY A 161 -0.88 0.97 12.48
C GLY A 161 -1.37 -0.47 12.63
N THR A 162 -1.53 -1.20 11.52
CA THR A 162 -1.95 -2.61 11.55
C THR A 162 -0.75 -3.53 11.54
N ARG A 163 -0.69 -4.46 12.48
CA ARG A 163 0.30 -5.55 12.49
C ARG A 163 0.09 -6.46 11.28
N HIS A 164 1.16 -6.77 10.57
CA HIS A 164 1.07 -7.58 9.37
C HIS A 164 2.32 -8.45 9.17
N GLN A 165 2.12 -9.60 8.52
CA GLN A 165 3.18 -10.49 8.09
C GLN A 165 2.76 -11.25 6.83
N PHE A 166 3.74 -11.54 5.97
CA PHE A 166 3.53 -12.30 4.75
C PHE A 166 4.50 -13.47 4.68
N LEU A 167 3.95 -14.68 4.68
CA LEU A 167 4.74 -15.91 4.70
C LEU A 167 4.70 -16.59 3.34
N ASN A 168 5.86 -17.02 2.84
CA ASN A 168 5.91 -17.89 1.67
C ASN A 168 5.57 -19.34 2.08
N LYS A 169 4.43 -19.83 1.59
CA LYS A 169 3.93 -21.20 1.84
C LYS A 169 4.04 -22.10 0.60
N GLY A 170 4.57 -21.58 -0.50
CA GLY A 170 4.68 -22.27 -1.77
C GLY A 170 6.05 -22.91 -2.03
N PRO A 171 6.15 -23.73 -3.08
CA PRO A 171 7.41 -24.34 -3.53
C PRO A 171 8.24 -23.41 -4.44
N THR A 172 7.88 -22.14 -4.56
CA THR A 172 8.56 -21.13 -5.39
C THR A 172 8.67 -19.82 -4.61
N PRO A 173 9.63 -18.93 -4.96
CA PRO A 173 9.69 -17.60 -4.37
C PRO A 173 8.35 -16.84 -4.50
N LEU A 174 7.96 -16.20 -3.40
CA LEU A 174 6.83 -15.28 -3.36
C LEU A 174 7.37 -13.91 -3.74
N ILE A 175 6.91 -13.39 -4.88
CA ILE A 175 7.39 -12.11 -5.41
C ILE A 175 6.23 -11.14 -5.48
N LEU A 176 6.47 -9.93 -5.00
CA LEU A 176 5.46 -8.89 -4.91
C LEU A 176 6.05 -7.50 -5.12
N TYR A 177 5.17 -6.58 -5.48
CA TYR A 177 5.41 -5.15 -5.42
C TYR A 177 4.64 -4.59 -4.26
N THR A 178 5.25 -3.68 -3.53
CA THR A 178 4.57 -2.95 -2.47
C THR A 178 4.65 -1.45 -2.70
N VAL A 179 3.54 -0.78 -2.39
CA VAL A 179 3.43 0.68 -2.36
C VAL A 179 3.23 1.11 -0.93
N TYR A 180 4.20 1.83 -0.38
CA TYR A 180 4.05 2.56 0.89
C TYR A 180 3.51 3.95 0.61
N SER A 181 2.66 4.49 1.50
CA SER A 181 2.14 5.86 1.40
C SER A 181 1.99 6.51 2.79
N PRO A 182 2.89 7.43 3.22
CA PRO A 182 4.10 7.91 2.54
C PRO A 182 5.23 6.87 2.42
N ALA A 183 6.41 7.26 1.92
CA ALA A 183 7.55 6.35 1.81
C ALA A 183 8.00 5.81 3.16
N GLU A 184 8.45 4.56 3.20
CA GLU A 184 8.92 3.90 4.43
C GLU A 184 10.45 3.81 4.47
N HIS A 185 11.07 3.43 3.35
CA HIS A 185 12.50 3.14 3.28
C HIS A 185 13.32 4.30 2.71
N LYS A 186 14.63 4.26 2.92
CA LYS A 186 15.59 5.11 2.22
C LYS A 186 15.44 4.98 0.72
N ALA A 187 15.54 6.11 0.01
CA ALA A 187 15.24 6.17 -1.42
C ALA A 187 16.08 5.19 -2.27
N THR A 188 17.26 4.81 -1.80
CA THR A 188 18.20 3.91 -2.49
C THR A 188 18.36 2.56 -1.80
N ALA A 189 17.44 2.17 -0.90
CA ALA A 189 17.55 0.93 -0.14
C ALA A 189 17.50 -0.31 -1.06
N VAL A 190 18.47 -1.19 -0.85
CA VAL A 190 18.60 -2.50 -1.51
C VAL A 190 19.13 -3.47 -0.46
N HIS A 191 18.28 -4.39 -0.02
CA HIS A 191 18.62 -5.44 0.93
C HIS A 191 18.60 -6.79 0.21
N LYS A 192 19.72 -7.48 0.24
CA LYS A 192 19.86 -8.80 -0.40
C LYS A 192 19.20 -9.89 0.44
N THR A 193 19.20 -9.73 1.75
CA THR A 193 18.57 -10.67 2.68
C THR A 193 17.67 -9.95 3.68
N MET A 194 16.80 -10.70 4.35
CA MET A 194 15.94 -10.18 5.41
C MET A 194 16.78 -9.62 6.56
N GLU A 195 17.84 -10.33 6.97
CA GLU A 195 18.72 -9.93 8.08
C GLU A 195 19.57 -8.68 7.78
N GLU A 196 19.72 -8.32 6.51
CA GLU A 196 20.29 -7.03 6.10
C GLU A 196 19.25 -5.92 6.29
N GLY A 197 18.00 -6.15 5.86
CA GLY A 197 16.90 -5.23 6.06
C GLY A 197 16.62 -4.94 7.53
N ASP A 198 16.41 -5.98 8.34
CA ASP A 198 16.12 -5.85 9.78
C ASP A 198 17.21 -5.07 10.53
N ARG A 199 18.48 -5.19 10.09
CA ARG A 199 19.60 -4.49 10.71
C ARG A 199 19.65 -3.01 10.35
N GLU A 200 19.25 -2.66 9.13
CA GLU A 200 19.28 -1.28 8.64
C GLU A 200 18.04 -0.48 9.05
N GLU A 201 16.93 -1.14 9.38
CA GLU A 201 15.71 -0.49 9.89
C GLU A 201 15.94 0.35 11.16
N GLU A 202 16.96 0.01 11.95
CA GLU A 202 17.39 0.83 13.10
C GLU A 202 18.23 2.04 12.66
N GLY A 203 17.59 3.01 12.01
CA GLY A 203 18.14 4.36 11.76
C GLY A 203 19.07 4.51 10.55
N ILE A 204 19.23 3.47 9.72
CA ILE A 204 19.95 3.56 8.44
C ILE A 204 18.95 3.66 7.27
N ASP A 205 17.85 2.94 7.36
CA ASP A 205 16.79 2.85 6.36
C ASP A 205 15.66 3.87 6.59
N GLU A 206 16.02 5.15 6.69
CA GLU A 206 15.04 6.22 6.90
C GLU A 206 14.50 6.80 5.58
N PRO A 207 13.20 7.10 5.49
CA PRO A 207 12.62 7.66 4.30
C PRO A 207 13.12 9.09 4.06
N PRO A 208 13.29 9.50 2.79
CA PRO A 208 13.85 10.81 2.51
C PRO A 208 12.90 11.94 2.95
N PRO A 209 13.40 13.08 3.47
CA PRO A 209 12.55 14.14 4.02
C PRO A 209 11.50 14.69 3.04
N TRP A 210 11.79 14.72 1.72
CA TRP A 210 10.83 15.21 0.72
C TRP A 210 9.59 14.31 0.54
N SER A 211 9.69 13.05 0.96
CA SER A 211 8.59 12.06 0.88
C SER A 211 7.66 12.08 2.09
N GLN A 212 8.06 12.79 3.16
CA GLN A 212 7.32 12.87 4.43
C GLN A 212 6.50 14.16 4.55
N ARG A 213 6.50 14.99 3.50
CA ARG A 213 5.88 16.31 3.51
C ARG A 213 4.38 16.20 3.28
N SER A 214 3.62 17.03 3.99
CA SER A 214 2.19 17.15 3.77
C SER A 214 1.88 17.71 2.39
N LYS A 215 0.66 17.43 1.91
CA LYS A 215 0.12 18.04 0.69
C LYS A 215 0.23 19.57 0.72
N LYS A 216 -0.13 20.20 1.84
CA LYS A 216 -0.09 21.65 2.01
C LYS A 216 1.31 22.21 1.83
N GLU A 217 2.32 21.61 2.47
CA GLU A 217 3.71 22.08 2.35
C GLU A 217 4.22 21.97 0.90
N ASN A 218 3.84 20.90 0.19
CA ASN A 218 4.21 20.73 -1.21
C ASN A 218 3.51 21.76 -2.12
N GLU A 219 2.24 22.09 -1.86
CA GLU A 219 1.50 23.12 -2.60
C GLU A 219 2.05 24.53 -2.33
N ASP A 220 2.37 24.85 -1.07
CA ASP A 220 2.90 26.17 -0.67
C ASP A 220 4.24 26.49 -1.34
N GLU A 221 5.07 25.48 -1.62
CA GLU A 221 6.31 25.61 -2.39
C GLU A 221 6.12 25.70 -3.92
N ARG A 222 4.86 25.73 -4.40
CA ARG A 222 4.53 25.67 -5.84
C ARG A 222 5.13 24.45 -6.52
N TRP A 223 5.32 23.37 -5.78
CA TRP A 223 5.75 22.11 -6.36
C TRP A 223 4.66 21.51 -7.23
N VAL A 224 3.41 21.64 -6.78
CA VAL A 224 2.24 21.30 -7.58
C VAL A 224 1.89 22.56 -8.38
N GLY A 225 2.07 22.48 -9.70
CA GLY A 225 1.74 23.56 -10.64
C GLY A 225 0.23 23.72 -10.84
#